data_AF-A0A271KKC3-F1
#
_entry.id   AF-A0A271KKC3-F1
#
_cell.length_a   1.000
_cell.length_b   1.000
_cell.length_c   1.000
_cell.angle_alpha   90.00
_cell.angle_beta   90.00
_cell.angle_gamma   90.00
#
_symmetry.space_group_name_H-M   'P 1'
#
loop_
_entity.id
_entity.type
_entity.pdbx_description
1 polymer ?
#
loop_
_entity_poly.entity_id
_entity_poly.type
_entity_poly.pdbx_seq_one_letter_code
_entity_poly.pdbx_strand_id
1 'polypeptide(L)'
;MSEHAIEFLQGWIGEKVHCQPSLDRIEEQAETLARECAAKAAEAGIPLEDIQEEVGDIQELIASKLEEAAEADQDEKNSDKPAE
;
A
#
# COMPACT_ATOMS: atom_id res chain seq x y z
N MET A 1 -11.42 12.29 -15.07
CA MET A 1 -10.75 11.01 -15.39
C MET A 1 -9.26 11.30 -15.38
N SER A 2 -8.67 11.28 -14.20
CA SER A 2 -7.25 11.55 -14.02
C SER A 2 -6.56 10.21 -13.78
N GLU A 3 -6.22 9.50 -14.86
CA GLU A 3 -5.53 8.20 -14.80
C GLU A 3 -4.24 8.24 -13.94
N HIS A 4 -3.67 9.44 -13.78
CA HIS A 4 -2.52 9.71 -12.93
C HIS A 4 -2.72 9.41 -11.44
N ALA A 5 -3.95 9.54 -10.90
CA ALA A 5 -4.20 9.32 -9.47
C ALA A 5 -4.00 7.84 -9.09
N ILE A 6 -4.60 6.94 -9.86
CA ILE A 6 -4.49 5.49 -9.66
C ILE A 6 -3.07 5.01 -9.94
N GLU A 7 -2.44 5.45 -11.04
CA GLU A 7 -1.07 5.03 -11.37
C GLU A 7 -0.06 5.47 -10.30
N PHE A 8 -0.17 6.72 -9.84
CA PHE A 8 0.66 7.22 -8.75
C PHE A 8 0.45 6.39 -7.48
N LEU A 9 -0.80 6.14 -7.09
CA LEU A 9 -1.13 5.40 -5.89
C LEU A 9 -0.58 3.96 -5.95
N GLN A 10 -0.82 3.24 -7.04
CA GLN A 10 -0.35 1.86 -7.19
C GLN A 10 1.18 1.76 -7.16
N GLY A 11 1.88 2.68 -7.82
CA GLY A 11 3.33 2.75 -7.77
C GLY A 11 3.86 3.07 -6.37
N TRP A 12 3.24 4.04 -5.70
CA TRP A 12 3.65 4.48 -4.36
C TRP A 12 3.42 3.39 -3.31
N ILE A 13 2.24 2.74 -3.34
CA ILE A 13 1.91 1.66 -2.43
C ILE A 13 2.81 0.46 -2.68
N GLY A 14 3.03 0.07 -3.94
CA GLY A 14 3.94 -1.01 -4.28
C GLY A 14 5.36 -0.78 -3.76
N GLU A 15 5.86 0.46 -3.81
CA GLU A 15 7.18 0.80 -3.27
C GLU A 15 7.22 0.77 -1.73
N LYS A 16 6.18 1.25 -1.05
CA LYS A 16 6.14 1.37 0.41
C LYS A 16 5.76 0.07 1.14
N VAL A 17 4.90 -0.76 0.54
CA VAL A 17 4.40 -2.03 1.11
C VAL A 17 5.50 -3.09 1.22
N HIS A 18 6.59 -2.97 0.45
CA HIS A 18 7.74 -3.88 0.55
C HIS A 18 8.51 -3.77 1.89
N CYS A 19 8.22 -2.75 2.71
CA CYS A 19 8.87 -2.58 4.00
C CYS A 19 8.22 -3.48 5.06
N GLN A 20 8.60 -4.77 5.07
CA GLN A 20 8.22 -5.83 6.01
C GLN A 20 7.01 -5.49 6.92
N PRO A 21 5.79 -5.52 6.37
CA PRO A 21 4.60 -5.27 7.16
C PRO A 21 4.54 -6.28 8.29
N SER A 22 4.47 -5.77 9.52
CA SER A 22 4.11 -6.60 10.67
C SER A 22 2.59 -6.68 10.67
N LEU A 23 2.00 -7.88 10.50
CA LEU A 23 0.55 -8.08 10.52
C LEU A 23 -0.12 -7.38 11.72
N ASP A 24 0.55 -7.40 12.88
CA ASP A 24 0.08 -6.77 14.12
C ASP A 24 0.01 -5.23 14.07
N ARG A 25 0.57 -4.59 13.04
CA ARG A 25 0.64 -3.13 12.90
C ARG A 25 0.15 -2.63 11.54
N ILE A 26 -0.57 -3.45 10.79
CA ILE A 26 -1.02 -3.05 9.46
C ILE A 26 -1.91 -1.81 9.50
N GLU A 27 -2.85 -1.73 10.44
CA GLU A 27 -3.70 -0.55 10.57
C GLU A 27 -2.89 0.73 10.86
N GLU A 28 -1.90 0.66 11.76
CA GLU A 28 -1.03 1.79 12.11
C GLU A 28 -0.12 2.21 10.94
N GLN A 29 0.41 1.23 10.21
CA GLN A 29 1.19 1.47 8.99
C GLN A 29 0.31 2.06 7.89
N ALA A 30 -0.89 1.53 7.69
CA ALA A 30 -1.83 2.01 6.68
C ALA A 30 -2.24 3.46 6.93
N GLU A 31 -2.55 3.84 8.18
CA GLU A 31 -2.86 5.23 8.53
C GLU A 31 -1.68 6.16 8.22
N THR A 32 -0.47 5.77 8.64
CA THR A 32 0.75 6.56 8.41
C THR A 32 1.04 6.74 6.93
N LEU A 33 0.96 5.64 6.19
CA LEU A 33 1.21 5.61 4.76
C LEU A 33 0.12 6.37 3.99
N ALA A 34 -1.15 6.28 4.37
CA ALA A 34 -2.23 7.04 3.73
C ALA A 34 -1.98 8.55 3.82
N ARG A 35 -1.52 9.05 4.98
CA ARG A 35 -1.14 10.45 5.15
C ARG A 35 0.07 10.85 4.32
N GLU A 36 1.11 10.02 4.29
CA GLU A 36 2.28 10.28 3.42
C GLU A 36 1.89 10.27 1.94
N CYS A 37 1.05 9.33 1.54
CA CYS A 37 0.58 9.17 0.17
C CYS A 37 -0.20 10.41 -0.27
N ALA A 38 -1.15 10.85 0.56
CA ALA A 38 -1.91 12.08 0.35
C ALA A 38 -1.01 13.30 0.17
N ALA A 39 0.01 13.45 1.03
CA ALA A 39 0.96 14.55 0.94
C ALA A 39 1.78 14.48 -0.36
N LYS A 40 2.31 13.30 -0.69
CA LYS A 40 3.10 13.06 -1.91
C LYS A 40 2.29 13.27 -3.19
N ALA A 41 1.04 12.83 -3.19
CA ALA A 41 0.13 13.04 -4.30
C ALA A 41 -0.17 14.53 -4.50
N ALA A 42 -0.40 15.27 -3.41
CA ALA A 42 -0.56 16.71 -3.47
C ALA A 42 0.70 17.42 -3.99
N GLU A 43 1.91 16.97 -3.61
CA GLU A 43 3.18 17.45 -4.17
C GLU A 43 3.28 17.19 -5.68
N ALA A 44 2.72 16.08 -6.17
CA ALA A 44 2.63 15.74 -7.59
C ALA A 44 1.52 16.49 -8.34
N GLY A 45 0.72 17.30 -7.64
CA GLY A 45 -0.42 18.02 -8.22
C GLY A 45 -1.71 17.19 -8.31
N ILE A 46 -1.79 16.08 -7.57
CA ILE A 46 -2.94 15.19 -7.50
C ILE A 46 -3.69 15.50 -6.19
N PRO A 47 -4.91 16.07 -6.25
CA PRO A 47 -5.69 16.34 -5.05
C PRO A 47 -6.11 15.04 -4.36
N LEU A 48 -6.15 15.04 -3.03
CA LEU A 48 -6.69 13.92 -2.25
C LEU A 48 -8.11 13.53 -2.73
N GLU A 49 -8.94 14.53 -3.02
CA GLU A 49 -10.31 14.35 -3.49
C GLU A 49 -10.39 13.53 -4.78
N ASP A 50 -9.45 13.75 -5.70
CA ASP A 50 -9.37 13.06 -7.00
C ASP A 50 -8.95 11.58 -6.81
N ILE A 51 -8.06 11.33 -5.85
CA ILE A 51 -7.63 9.98 -5.47
C ILE A 51 -8.77 9.26 -4.79
N GLN A 52 -9.44 9.89 -3.82
CA GLN A 52 -10.55 9.29 -3.09
C GLN A 52 -11.78 9.05 -3.97
N GLU A 53 -12.00 9.86 -5.02
CA GLU A 53 -13.04 9.62 -6.02
C GLU A 53 -12.79 8.32 -6.80
N GLU A 54 -11.52 8.02 -7.11
CA GLU A 54 -11.14 6.88 -7.94
C GLU A 54 -10.91 5.58 -7.14
N VAL A 55 -10.25 5.67 -5.98
CA VAL A 55 -9.86 4.50 -5.17
C VAL A 55 -10.60 4.35 -3.86
N GLY A 56 -11.39 5.36 -3.46
CA GLY A 56 -12.06 5.37 -2.17
C GLY A 56 -11.11 5.67 -1.02
N ASP A 57 -11.20 4.89 0.04
CA ASP A 57 -10.39 5.09 1.24
C ASP A 57 -8.96 4.57 1.03
N ILE A 58 -8.01 5.50 0.94
CA ILE A 58 -6.60 5.18 0.69
C ILE A 58 -6.02 4.29 1.80
N GLN A 59 -6.46 4.49 3.04
CA GLN A 59 -6.00 3.67 4.17
C GLN A 59 -6.49 2.24 4.01
N GLU A 60 -7.75 2.02 3.64
CA GLU A 60 -8.31 0.68 3.42
C GLU A 60 -7.55 -0.06 2.30
N LEU A 61 -7.24 0.64 1.21
CA LEU A 61 -6.48 0.07 0.09
C LEU A 61 -5.04 -0.29 0.50
N ILE A 62 -4.37 0.58 1.26
CA ILE A 62 -3.02 0.32 1.77
C ILE A 62 -3.03 -0.85 2.76
N ALA A 63 -3.99 -0.91 3.67
CA ALA A 63 -4.11 -2.00 4.64
C ALA A 63 -4.21 -3.34 3.91
N SER A 64 -5.10 -3.43 2.91
CA SER A 64 -5.27 -4.64 2.11
C SER A 64 -3.98 -5.05 1.38
N LYS A 65 -3.21 -4.08 0.83
CA LYS A 65 -1.91 -4.39 0.20
C LYS A 65 -0.82 -4.79 1.19
N LEU A 66 -0.79 -4.19 2.38
CA LEU A 66 0.13 -4.60 3.44
C LEU A 66 -0.18 -6.02 3.91
N GLU A 67 -1.46 -6.40 4.00
CA GLU A 67 -1.88 -7.76 4.37
C GLU A 67 -1.39 -8.76 3.33
N GLU A 68 -1.69 -8.52 2.05
CA GLU A 68 -1.23 -9.40 0.96
C GLU A 68 0.30 -9.57 0.94
N ALA A 69 1.05 -8.48 1.15
CA ALA A 69 2.52 -8.55 1.17
C ALA A 69 3.07 -9.25 2.42
N ALA A 70 2.43 -9.07 3.58
CA ALA A 70 2.82 -9.76 4.81
C ALA A 70 2.58 -11.27 4.70
N GLU A 71 1.46 -11.67 4.08
CA GLU A 71 1.15 -13.07 3.80
C GLU A 71 2.12 -13.68 2.78
N ALA A 72 2.45 -12.96 1.70
CA ALA A 72 3.39 -13.42 0.68
C ALA A 72 4.81 -13.67 1.25
N ASP A 73 5.32 -12.79 2.13
CA ASP A 73 6.63 -12.96 2.78
C ASP A 73 6.67 -14.19 3.72
N GLN A 74 5.54 -14.53 4.35
CA GLN A 74 5.43 -15.74 5.17
C GLN A 74 5.42 -17.02 4.34
N ASP A 75 4.71 -17.03 3.21
CA ASP A 75 4.63 -18.19 2.32
C ASP A 75 5.99 -18.50 1.66
N GLU A 76 6.77 -17.47 1.28
CA GLU A 76 8.13 -17.63 0.76
C GLU A 76 9.09 -18.21 1.81
N LYS A 77 9.03 -17.74 3.07
CA LYS A 77 9.87 -18.28 4.16
C LYS A 77 9.57 -19.71 4.54
N ASN A 78 8.33 -20.17 4.33
CA ASN A 78 7.93 -21.54 4.67
C ASN A 78 8.12 -22.54 3.51
N SER A 79 8.33 -22.06 2.29
CA SER A 79 8.61 -22.91 1.11
C SER A 79 10.08 -23.31 0.94
N ASP A 80 11.03 -22.73 1.67
CA ASP A 80 12.41 -23.24 1.78
C ASP A 80 12.50 -24.38 2.80
N LYS A 81 11.75 -25.46 2.55
CA LYS A 81 12.07 -26.77 3.14
C LYS A 81 12.33 -27.71 1.98
N PRO A 82 13.59 -27.93 1.56
CA PRO A 82 13.90 -28.90 0.54
C PRO A 82 13.38 -30.27 1.03
N ALA A 83 12.48 -30.86 0.25
CA ALA A 83 12.10 -32.24 0.42
C ALA A 83 13.35 -33.10 0.21
N GLU A 84 13.81 -33.76 1.29
CA GLU A 84 14.75 -34.88 1.24
C GLU A 84 14.20 -36.05 0.43
#